data_AF-A0A939LTV9-F1
#
_entry.id   AF-A0A939LTV9-F1
#
_cell.length_a   1.000
_cell.length_b   1.000
_cell.length_c   1.000
_cell.angle_alpha   90.00
_cell.angle_beta   90.00
_cell.angle_gamma   90.00
#
_symmetry.space_group_name_H-M   'P 1'
#
loop_
_entity.id
_entity.type
_entity.pdbx_description
1 polymer ?
#
loop_
_entity_poly.entity_id
_entity_poly.type
_entity_poly.pdbx_seq_one_letter_code
_entity_poly.pdbx_strand_id
1 'polypeptide(L)'
;MALPALDPTSTDVTGRHVLVLPEDVGADEVETLAASRFPRAVWETTSGVTPPRPAGGARGLRQTVAPPGALRLSRHSVLQGPFTLDRPATSALGVPASAALAYVMHAPVERGTPPWPGGGDRDGLGRAFPAGLPVRDEERVVRWLVDVARRLGGAVRVAPAADQAPAVLVPDPSAAVDLTVWTDIWLEPDAALTVMRQAVPRAYLNLPDGRWNGPPQGTGLQAVPGAEVINAEQRHALHVAADQRDIAALTDPEPMQGYGALVDLDLDGMIALEVTGETALPPVIAGIPWAERGAVGYTVRWEPEDLADLESERPSLNLRVARGRATPLVIAITRAVHKAVGGEITDMMGFVVDPADL
;
A
#
# COMPACT_ATOMS: atom_id res chain seq x y z
N MET A 1 -3.10 0.40 34.39
CA MET A 1 -2.72 1.81 34.62
C MET A 1 -3.47 2.64 33.61
N ALA A 2 -3.89 3.86 33.97
CA ALA A 2 -4.55 4.74 33.01
C ALA A 2 -3.53 5.29 32.01
N LEU A 3 -3.91 5.35 30.73
CA LEU A 3 -3.11 5.99 29.69
C LEU A 3 -3.07 7.51 29.91
N PRO A 4 -1.99 8.19 29.50
CA PRO A 4 -1.90 9.64 29.61
C PRO A 4 -2.91 10.31 28.67
N ALA A 5 -3.49 11.43 29.10
CA ALA A 5 -4.31 12.28 28.24
C ALA A 5 -3.42 13.13 27.32
N LEU A 6 -3.82 13.27 26.05
CA LEU A 6 -3.12 14.15 25.12
C LEU A 6 -3.46 15.61 25.42
N ASP A 7 -2.45 16.49 25.51
CA ASP A 7 -2.67 17.94 25.48
C ASP A 7 -2.69 18.42 24.02
N PRO A 8 -3.87 18.76 23.45
CA PRO A 8 -4.00 19.16 22.05
C PRO A 8 -3.37 20.52 21.75
N THR A 9 -3.07 21.33 22.78
CA THR A 9 -2.49 22.67 22.65
C THR A 9 -0.98 22.69 22.74
N SER A 10 -0.37 21.55 23.11
CA SER A 10 1.08 21.44 23.23
C SER A 10 1.77 21.71 21.88
N THR A 11 2.93 22.34 21.94
CA THR A 11 3.78 22.58 20.75
C THR A 11 4.22 21.28 20.09
N ASP A 12 4.33 20.21 20.89
CA ASP A 12 4.71 18.88 20.46
C ASP A 12 3.65 18.22 19.56
N VAL A 13 2.37 18.46 19.86
CA VAL A 13 1.24 17.94 19.07
C VAL A 13 0.92 18.86 17.89
N THR A 14 0.87 20.17 18.11
CA THR A 14 0.43 21.13 17.09
C THR A 14 1.36 21.17 15.87
N GLY A 15 2.66 21.01 16.09
CA GLY A 15 3.70 21.03 15.05
C GLY A 15 4.03 19.67 14.41
N ARG A 16 3.29 18.60 14.73
CA ARG A 16 3.60 17.25 14.26
C ARG A 16 2.41 16.53 13.63
N HIS A 17 2.72 15.41 12.96
CA HIS A 17 1.68 14.50 12.48
C HIS A 17 1.14 13.69 13.64
N VAL A 18 -0.17 13.50 13.68
CA VAL A 18 -0.87 12.78 14.73
C VAL A 18 -1.77 11.75 14.09
N LEU A 19 -1.49 10.48 14.36
CA LEU A 19 -2.39 9.37 14.03
C LEU A 19 -3.43 9.26 15.14
N VAL A 20 -4.70 9.20 14.77
CA VAL A 20 -5.79 8.99 15.69
C VAL A 20 -6.56 7.73 15.33
N LEU A 21 -6.89 6.95 16.35
CA LEU A 21 -7.49 5.61 16.21
C LEU A 21 -8.74 5.48 17.11
N PRO A 22 -9.66 4.57 16.75
CA PRO A 22 -10.75 4.13 17.63
C PRO A 22 -10.26 3.54 18.98
N GLU A 23 -11.18 3.34 19.93
CA GLU A 23 -10.84 2.87 21.28
C GLU A 23 -10.51 1.38 21.38
N ASP A 24 -10.99 0.58 20.43
CA ASP A 24 -10.82 -0.87 20.35
C ASP A 24 -9.46 -1.30 19.80
N VAL A 25 -8.68 -0.35 19.27
CA VAL A 25 -7.36 -0.62 18.68
C VAL A 25 -6.28 -0.78 19.75
N GLY A 26 -5.63 -1.93 19.74
CA GLY A 26 -4.49 -2.25 20.60
C GLY A 26 -3.17 -1.60 20.15
N ALA A 27 -2.25 -1.40 21.11
CA ALA A 27 -0.90 -0.91 20.79
C ALA A 27 -0.05 -1.97 20.06
N ASP A 28 -0.36 -3.24 20.26
CA ASP A 28 0.20 -4.39 19.56
C ASP A 28 -0.21 -4.44 18.08
N GLU A 29 -1.45 -4.05 17.75
CA GLU A 29 -1.88 -3.93 16.34
C GLU A 29 -1.01 -2.89 15.61
N VAL A 30 -0.81 -1.72 16.22
CA VAL A 30 0.06 -0.67 15.65
C VAL A 30 1.51 -1.13 15.49
N GLU A 31 2.02 -1.92 16.45
CA GLU A 31 3.35 -2.51 16.37
C GLU A 31 3.47 -3.51 15.21
N THR A 32 2.48 -4.39 15.04
CA THR A 32 2.47 -5.36 13.93
C THR A 32 2.46 -4.66 12.57
N LEU A 33 1.65 -3.59 12.41
CA LEU A 33 1.64 -2.79 11.19
C LEU A 33 2.96 -2.01 10.98
N ALA A 34 3.61 -1.57 12.06
CA ALA A 34 4.94 -0.97 11.97
C ALA A 34 6.00 -1.98 11.54
N ALA A 35 6.03 -3.17 12.15
CA ALA A 35 6.97 -4.24 11.82
C ALA A 35 6.84 -4.72 10.38
N SER A 36 5.62 -4.63 9.82
CA SER A 36 5.36 -4.99 8.43
C SER A 36 6.10 -4.08 7.42
N ARG A 37 6.37 -2.82 7.79
CA ARG A 37 6.96 -1.80 6.90
C ARG A 37 8.36 -1.36 7.29
N PHE A 38 8.69 -1.43 8.58
CA PHE A 38 9.95 -0.97 9.13
C PHE A 38 10.68 -2.17 9.78
N PRO A 39 11.77 -2.69 9.17
CA PRO A 39 12.50 -3.85 9.70
C PRO A 39 13.06 -3.68 11.12
N ARG A 40 13.13 -2.43 11.61
CA ARG A 40 13.65 -2.08 12.94
C ARG A 40 12.57 -1.51 13.86
N ALA A 41 11.30 -1.75 13.53
CA ALA A 41 10.19 -1.37 14.40
C ALA A 41 10.33 -2.07 15.75
N VAL A 42 10.40 -1.30 16.84
CA VAL A 42 10.45 -1.85 18.20
C VAL A 42 10.01 -0.83 19.23
N TRP A 43 9.25 -1.24 20.25
CA TRP A 43 9.01 -0.41 21.42
C TRP A 43 10.31 -0.23 22.21
N GLU A 44 10.83 0.99 22.25
CA GLU A 44 11.90 1.38 23.19
C GLU A 44 11.35 1.52 24.61
N THR A 45 10.08 1.91 24.72
CA THR A 45 9.33 1.96 25.97
C THR A 45 7.91 1.55 25.65
N THR A 46 7.41 0.49 26.29
CA THR A 46 6.01 0.06 26.13
C THR A 46 5.14 0.84 27.11
N SER A 47 3.95 1.25 26.68
CA SER A 47 2.93 1.84 27.55
C SER A 47 2.40 0.81 28.57
N GLY A 48 3.15 0.61 29.65
CA GLY A 48 2.71 0.10 30.96
C GLY A 48 2.50 -1.41 31.16
N VAL A 49 3.55 -2.15 31.57
CA VAL A 49 3.49 -3.18 32.65
C VAL A 49 4.82 -3.18 33.42
N THR A 50 4.97 -2.28 34.40
CA THR A 50 5.91 -2.53 35.52
C THR A 50 5.08 -2.59 36.79
N PRO A 51 4.99 -3.73 37.50
CA PRO A 51 4.30 -3.77 38.78
C PRO A 51 5.00 -2.82 39.76
N PRO A 52 4.25 -2.05 40.56
CA PRO A 52 4.85 -1.22 41.59
C PRO A 52 5.67 -2.12 42.53
N ARG A 53 6.96 -1.79 42.73
CA ARG A 53 7.69 -2.35 43.88
C ARG A 53 6.88 -2.00 45.14
N PRO A 54 6.63 -2.94 46.07
CA PRO A 54 5.91 -2.63 47.29
C PRO A 54 6.77 -1.67 48.12
N ALA A 55 6.54 -0.37 47.96
CA ALA A 55 7.01 0.64 48.89
C ALA A 55 6.08 0.57 50.10
N GLY A 56 6.58 -0.02 51.18
CA GLY A 56 5.88 -0.03 52.47
C GLY A 56 5.61 1.40 52.93
N GLY A 57 4.34 1.74 53.10
CA GLY A 57 3.93 3.02 53.67
C GLY A 57 2.54 3.45 53.21
N ALA A 58 1.56 3.31 54.10
CA ALA A 58 0.19 3.75 53.88
C ALA A 58 0.10 5.29 53.79
N ARG A 59 0.22 5.87 52.58
CA ARG A 59 -0.26 7.22 52.25
C ARG A 59 -0.63 7.31 50.76
N GLY A 60 -1.93 7.41 50.48
CA GLY A 60 -2.50 7.89 49.21
C GLY A 60 -2.28 6.99 48.00
N LEU A 61 -3.33 6.30 47.56
CA LEU A 61 -3.40 5.70 46.22
C LEU A 61 -3.39 6.82 45.16
N ARG A 62 -2.22 7.36 44.82
CA ARG A 62 -2.07 8.17 43.60
C ARG A 62 -2.17 7.20 42.43
N GLN A 63 -3.17 7.39 41.59
CA GLN A 63 -3.31 6.66 40.33
C GLN A 63 -2.05 6.97 39.50
N THR A 64 -1.18 5.98 39.31
CA THR A 64 0.03 6.15 38.51
C THR A 64 -0.36 6.06 37.04
N VAL A 65 -0.28 7.20 36.34
CA VAL A 65 -0.42 7.26 34.88
C VAL A 65 0.84 6.64 34.28
N ALA A 66 0.68 5.68 33.37
CA ALA A 66 1.84 5.10 32.67
C ALA A 66 2.45 6.16 31.74
N PRO A 67 3.78 6.24 31.61
CA PRO A 67 4.38 7.09 30.59
C PRO A 67 3.91 6.62 29.19
N PRO A 68 3.80 7.54 28.22
CA PRO A 68 3.55 7.13 26.85
C PRO A 68 4.69 6.25 26.37
N GLY A 69 4.34 5.24 25.58
CA GLY A 69 5.30 4.38 24.91
C GLY A 69 5.98 5.11 23.76
N ALA A 70 7.13 4.59 23.35
CA ALA A 70 7.91 5.07 22.23
C ALA A 70 8.22 3.91 21.29
N LEU A 71 7.54 3.87 20.14
CA LEU A 71 7.76 2.90 19.07
C LEU A 71 8.74 3.50 18.07
N ARG A 72 9.96 2.99 18.07
CA ARG A 72 11.00 3.36 17.11
C ARG A 72 10.61 2.77 15.76
N LEU A 73 10.53 3.59 14.70
CA LEU A 73 10.29 3.11 13.33
C LEU A 73 11.58 3.14 12.49
N SER A 74 12.32 4.24 12.59
CA SER A 74 13.57 4.46 11.87
C SER A 74 14.58 5.15 12.79
N ARG A 75 15.83 5.28 12.35
CA ARG A 75 16.85 6.07 13.09
C ARG A 75 16.39 7.51 13.42
N HIS A 76 15.48 8.05 12.61
CA HIS A 76 15.02 9.44 12.69
C HIS A 76 13.54 9.57 13.10
N SER A 77 12.79 8.47 13.08
CA SER A 77 11.35 8.48 13.28
C SER A 77 10.90 7.63 14.48
N VAL A 78 10.07 8.22 15.35
CA VAL A 78 9.48 7.58 16.54
C VAL A 78 8.00 7.94 16.64
N LEU A 79 7.17 6.94 16.89
CA LEU A 79 5.77 7.12 17.22
C LEU A 79 5.60 7.07 18.75
N GLN A 80 5.10 8.14 19.35
CA GLN A 80 4.84 8.22 20.79
C GLN A 80 3.35 8.00 21.09
N GLY A 81 3.05 7.17 22.08
CA GLY A 81 1.69 6.87 22.52
C GLY A 81 1.52 5.44 23.04
N PRO A 82 0.28 4.96 23.20
CA PRO A 82 -0.97 5.70 22.99
C PRO A 82 -1.22 6.78 24.05
N PHE A 83 -1.86 7.87 23.61
CA PHE A 83 -2.52 8.86 24.46
C PHE A 83 -4.03 8.73 24.33
N THR A 84 -4.77 9.10 25.38
CA THR A 84 -6.24 9.18 25.32
C THR A 84 -6.68 10.54 24.78
N LEU A 85 -7.75 10.52 23.98
CA LEU A 85 -8.43 11.69 23.45
C LEU A 85 -9.81 11.82 24.06
N ASP A 86 -10.12 12.99 24.60
CA ASP A 86 -11.46 13.35 25.03
C ASP A 86 -12.17 14.21 23.96
N ARG A 87 -13.47 14.49 24.18
CA ARG A 87 -14.27 15.31 23.25
C ARG A 87 -13.70 16.73 23.05
N PRO A 88 -13.23 17.45 24.09
CA PRO A 88 -12.51 18.70 23.91
C PRO A 88 -11.27 18.57 23.03
N ALA A 89 -10.42 17.55 23.23
CA ALA A 89 -9.20 17.35 22.45
C ALA A 89 -9.49 16.99 20.99
N THR A 90 -10.45 16.10 20.73
CA THR A 90 -10.87 15.76 19.35
C THR A 90 -11.37 17.00 18.60
N SER A 91 -12.19 17.82 19.26
CA SER A 91 -12.70 19.09 18.70
C SER A 91 -11.59 20.10 18.43
N ALA A 92 -10.63 20.24 19.36
CA ALA A 92 -9.49 21.13 19.21
C ALA A 92 -8.54 20.71 18.08
N LEU A 93 -8.38 19.41 17.87
CA LEU A 93 -7.55 18.85 16.80
C LEU A 93 -8.26 18.78 15.43
N GLY A 94 -9.58 18.93 15.40
CA GLY A 94 -10.39 18.82 14.17
C GLY A 94 -10.48 17.40 13.61
N VAL A 95 -10.25 16.38 14.45
CA VAL A 95 -10.27 14.97 14.06
C VAL A 95 -11.67 14.34 14.22
N PRO A 96 -11.95 13.18 13.60
CA PRO A 96 -13.24 12.52 13.73
C PRO A 96 -13.64 12.26 15.18
N ALA A 97 -14.94 12.40 15.49
CA ALA A 97 -15.46 12.18 16.84
C ALA A 97 -15.38 10.72 17.33
N SER A 98 -15.11 9.77 16.42
CA SER A 98 -14.83 8.36 16.74
C SER A 98 -13.40 8.13 17.26
N ALA A 99 -12.50 9.11 17.14
CA ALA A 99 -11.14 8.99 17.63
C ALA A 99 -11.10 9.01 19.17
N ALA A 100 -10.45 8.00 19.75
CA ALA A 100 -10.27 7.86 21.19
C ALA A 100 -8.81 7.73 21.62
N LEU A 101 -7.95 7.26 20.72
CA LEU A 101 -6.51 7.11 20.92
C LEU A 101 -5.74 8.04 19.97
N ALA A 102 -4.60 8.53 20.43
CA ALA A 102 -3.68 9.33 19.62
C ALA A 102 -2.24 8.84 19.74
N TYR A 103 -1.52 8.98 18.64
CA TYR A 103 -0.10 8.73 18.53
C TYR A 103 0.58 9.91 17.84
N VAL A 104 1.61 10.47 18.47
CA VAL A 104 2.35 11.63 17.96
C VAL A 104 3.57 11.13 17.20
N MET A 105 3.72 11.53 15.93
CA MET A 105 4.84 11.15 15.08
C MET A 105 5.97 12.17 15.19
N HIS A 106 7.12 11.73 15.71
CA HIS A 106 8.36 12.48 15.74
C HIS A 106 9.19 12.05 14.54
N ALA A 107 9.13 12.82 13.46
CA ALA A 107 9.93 12.61 12.25
C ALA A 107 10.52 13.94 11.77
N PRO A 108 11.60 13.93 10.98
CA PRO A 108 12.06 15.13 10.28
C PRO A 108 10.94 15.72 9.41
N VAL A 109 10.89 17.04 9.32
CA VAL A 109 10.01 17.74 8.38
C VAL A 109 10.82 18.07 7.13
N GLU A 110 10.53 17.37 6.04
CA GLU A 110 11.20 17.42 4.75
C GLU A 110 10.15 17.57 3.63
N ARG A 111 10.07 18.77 3.05
CA ARG A 111 9.11 19.10 1.99
C ARG A 111 9.82 19.20 0.64
N GLY A 112 9.27 18.52 -0.36
CA GLY A 112 9.74 18.55 -1.74
C GLY A 112 8.98 19.55 -2.59
N THR A 113 8.76 19.18 -3.85
CA THR A 113 7.99 19.98 -4.81
C THR A 113 6.49 19.93 -4.50
N PRO A 114 5.73 20.98 -4.86
CA PRO A 114 4.27 20.94 -4.84
C PRO A 114 3.71 19.76 -5.64
N PRO A 115 2.50 19.28 -5.30
CA PRO A 115 1.81 18.26 -6.08
C PRO A 115 1.57 18.73 -7.52
N TRP A 116 1.58 17.79 -8.46
CA TRP A 116 1.30 18.09 -9.86
C TRP A 116 -0.17 18.51 -10.05
N PRO A 117 -0.47 19.63 -10.75
CA PRO A 117 -1.84 20.05 -11.00
C PRO A 117 -2.63 19.01 -11.79
N GLY A 118 -3.78 18.58 -11.27
CA GLY A 118 -4.64 17.58 -11.92
C GLY A 118 -4.14 16.14 -11.78
N GLY A 119 -3.12 15.88 -10.95
CA GLY A 119 -2.81 14.52 -10.51
C GLY A 119 -3.88 13.97 -9.58
N GLY A 120 -3.94 12.63 -9.46
CA GLY A 120 -4.77 11.94 -8.48
C GLY A 120 -4.42 12.31 -7.04
N ASP A 121 -5.41 12.33 -6.16
CA ASP A 121 -5.24 12.64 -4.74
C ASP A 121 -6.11 11.73 -3.86
N ARG A 122 -6.08 10.43 -4.12
CA ARG A 122 -6.90 9.40 -3.46
C ARG A 122 -6.87 9.50 -1.93
N ASP A 123 -5.71 9.83 -1.37
CA ASP A 123 -5.47 9.91 0.06
C ASP A 123 -5.48 11.35 0.62
N GLY A 124 -5.73 12.35 -0.22
CA GLY A 124 -5.77 13.77 0.17
C GLY A 124 -4.39 14.39 0.48
N LEU A 125 -3.29 13.74 0.11
CA LEU A 125 -1.93 14.22 0.33
C LEU A 125 -1.64 15.52 -0.44
N GLY A 126 -2.12 15.64 -1.69
CA GLY A 126 -2.00 16.86 -2.47
C GLY A 126 -2.72 18.04 -1.81
N ARG A 127 -3.95 17.81 -1.33
CA ARG A 127 -4.74 18.76 -0.54
C ARG A 127 -4.07 19.14 0.78
N ALA A 128 -3.48 18.17 1.49
CA ALA A 128 -2.88 18.38 2.80
C ALA A 128 -1.48 19.04 2.74
N PHE A 129 -0.76 18.89 1.62
CA PHE A 129 0.58 19.43 1.42
C PHE A 129 0.69 20.28 0.14
N PRO A 130 -0.11 21.35 -0.01
CA PRO A 130 -0.19 22.10 -1.27
C PRO A 130 1.10 22.85 -1.62
N ALA A 131 1.91 23.20 -0.62
CA ALA A 131 3.18 23.90 -0.80
C ALA A 131 4.36 22.97 -1.12
N GLY A 132 4.21 21.66 -0.93
CA GLY A 132 5.30 20.70 -1.13
C GLY A 132 5.00 19.36 -0.46
N LEU A 133 4.99 18.28 -1.24
CA LEU A 133 4.73 16.93 -0.73
C LEU A 133 5.83 16.49 0.26
N PRO A 134 5.52 15.65 1.25
CA PRO A 134 6.54 15.06 2.11
C PRO A 134 7.50 14.23 1.25
N VAL A 135 8.79 14.27 1.59
CA VAL A 135 9.84 13.48 0.91
C VAL A 135 10.67 12.70 1.94
N ARG A 136 11.45 11.72 1.46
CA ARG A 136 12.43 10.96 2.26
C ARG A 136 11.80 10.24 3.47
N ASP A 137 12.25 10.55 4.69
CA ASP A 137 11.77 9.84 5.89
C ASP A 137 10.34 10.27 6.22
N GLU A 138 10.03 11.55 6.01
CA GLU A 138 8.69 12.07 6.24
C GLU A 138 7.65 11.45 5.32
N GLU A 139 7.97 11.30 4.03
CA GLU A 139 7.08 10.62 3.08
C GLU A 139 6.77 9.20 3.53
N ARG A 140 7.82 8.48 3.92
CA ARG A 140 7.71 7.08 4.35
C ARG A 140 6.80 6.94 5.56
N VAL A 141 6.92 7.82 6.55
CA VAL A 141 6.07 7.76 7.74
C VAL A 141 4.67 8.29 7.48
N VAL A 142 4.49 9.37 6.70
CA VAL A 142 3.16 9.92 6.41
C VAL A 142 2.33 8.92 5.61
N ARG A 143 2.91 8.30 4.57
CA ARG A 143 2.24 7.22 3.82
C ARG A 143 1.85 6.06 4.75
N TRP A 144 2.78 5.62 5.60
CA TRP A 144 2.49 4.57 6.57
C TRP A 144 1.38 4.96 7.57
N LEU A 145 1.34 6.19 8.06
CA LEU A 145 0.26 6.65 8.95
C LEU A 145 -1.11 6.61 8.25
N VAL A 146 -1.16 6.99 6.96
CA VAL A 146 -2.37 6.90 6.14
C VAL A 146 -2.79 5.44 5.96
N ASP A 147 -1.85 4.54 5.67
CA ASP A 147 -2.12 3.11 5.53
C ASP A 147 -2.65 2.50 6.84
N VAL A 148 -2.05 2.85 7.98
CA VAL A 148 -2.51 2.42 9.31
C VAL A 148 -3.90 2.96 9.62
N ALA A 149 -4.13 4.26 9.35
CA ALA A 149 -5.45 4.87 9.52
C ALA A 149 -6.50 4.19 8.63
N ARG A 150 -6.14 3.82 7.40
CA ARG A 150 -7.04 3.09 6.48
C ARG A 150 -7.39 1.71 7.04
N ARG A 151 -6.39 0.97 7.51
CA ARG A 151 -6.54 -0.40 8.02
C ARG A 151 -7.36 -0.45 9.31
N LEU A 152 -7.14 0.51 10.21
CA LEU A 152 -7.71 0.52 11.56
C LEU A 152 -8.89 1.50 11.73
N GLY A 153 -9.41 2.07 10.64
CA GLY A 153 -10.55 3.01 10.68
C GLY A 153 -10.25 4.33 11.39
N GLY A 154 -9.00 4.79 11.32
CA GLY A 154 -8.51 6.01 11.94
C GLY A 154 -8.44 7.22 11.00
N ALA A 155 -7.71 8.25 11.45
CA ALA A 155 -7.41 9.44 10.67
C ALA A 155 -6.00 9.95 10.99
N VAL A 156 -5.45 10.79 10.10
CA VAL A 156 -4.16 11.43 10.29
C VAL A 156 -4.33 12.94 10.24
N ARG A 157 -4.00 13.62 11.34
CA ARG A 157 -3.82 15.08 11.31
C ARG A 157 -2.38 15.36 10.92
N VAL A 158 -2.15 16.04 9.81
CA VAL A 158 -0.79 16.36 9.35
C VAL A 158 -0.22 17.58 10.06
N ALA A 159 1.10 17.58 10.23
CA ALA A 159 1.85 18.76 10.68
C ALA A 159 1.62 19.91 9.68
N PRO A 160 1.16 21.08 10.15
CA PRO A 160 0.93 22.21 9.25
C PRO A 160 2.25 22.68 8.64
N ALA A 161 2.21 23.12 7.38
CA ALA A 161 3.26 23.98 6.86
C ALA A 161 3.18 25.35 7.56
N ALA A 162 4.29 26.11 7.57
CA ALA A 162 4.27 27.47 8.08
C ALA A 162 3.11 28.26 7.43
N ASP A 163 2.31 28.92 8.26
CA ASP A 163 1.16 29.74 7.87
C ASP A 163 -0.03 29.00 7.22
N GLN A 164 -0.12 27.66 7.37
CA GLN A 164 -1.27 26.87 6.91
C GLN A 164 -2.06 26.27 8.07
N ALA A 165 -3.38 26.14 7.86
CA ALA A 165 -4.22 25.38 8.78
C ALA A 165 -3.85 23.89 8.72
N PRO A 166 -3.90 23.16 9.85
CA PRO A 166 -3.66 21.73 9.83
C PRO A 166 -4.74 21.02 9.01
N ALA A 167 -4.31 20.09 8.17
CA ALA A 167 -5.22 19.23 7.42
C ALA A 167 -5.41 17.89 8.14
N VAL A 168 -6.60 17.31 7.97
CA VAL A 168 -6.92 15.95 8.42
C VAL A 168 -7.20 15.10 7.19
N LEU A 169 -6.54 13.95 7.16
CA LEU A 169 -6.69 12.89 6.18
C LEU A 169 -7.55 11.80 6.82
N VAL A 170 -8.64 11.44 6.16
CA VAL A 170 -9.53 10.34 6.57
C VAL A 170 -9.58 9.37 5.40
N PRO A 171 -8.62 8.42 5.33
CA PRO A 171 -8.55 7.49 4.21
C PRO A 171 -9.79 6.58 4.17
N ASP A 172 -10.25 6.25 2.97
CA ASP A 172 -11.37 5.33 2.77
C ASP A 172 -10.94 3.90 3.11
N PRO A 173 -11.49 3.25 4.16
CA PRO A 173 -11.08 1.90 4.57
C PRO A 173 -11.35 0.85 3.48
N SER A 174 -12.32 1.10 2.60
CA SER A 174 -12.66 0.18 1.51
C SER A 174 -11.82 0.38 0.25
N ALA A 175 -10.91 1.36 0.23
CA ALA A 175 -10.08 1.62 -0.96
C ALA A 175 -8.94 0.58 -1.14
N ALA A 176 -8.64 -0.20 -0.10
CA ALA A 176 -7.70 -1.31 -0.19
C ALA A 176 -8.41 -2.57 -0.68
N VAL A 177 -8.23 -2.91 -1.96
CA VAL A 177 -8.88 -4.08 -2.58
C VAL A 177 -7.88 -5.16 -2.91
N ASP A 178 -6.73 -4.77 -3.48
CA ASP A 178 -5.75 -5.73 -3.99
C ASP A 178 -5.10 -6.54 -2.86
N LEU A 179 -4.83 -7.80 -3.17
CA LEU A 179 -4.19 -8.77 -2.28
C LEU A 179 -3.09 -9.50 -3.04
N THR A 180 -1.99 -9.80 -2.36
CA THR A 180 -0.87 -10.57 -2.91
C THR A 180 -0.61 -11.80 -2.07
N VAL A 181 -0.54 -12.98 -2.71
CA VAL A 181 -0.04 -14.21 -2.08
C VAL A 181 1.42 -14.39 -2.42
N TRP A 182 2.26 -14.54 -1.40
CA TRP A 182 3.70 -14.75 -1.51
C TRP A 182 4.03 -16.21 -1.20
N THR A 183 4.75 -16.88 -2.08
CA THR A 183 5.12 -18.29 -1.94
C THR A 183 6.45 -18.60 -2.64
N ASP A 184 7.05 -19.74 -2.36
CA ASP A 184 8.18 -20.31 -3.13
C ASP A 184 7.71 -21.21 -4.29
N ILE A 185 6.40 -21.37 -4.47
CA ILE A 185 5.80 -22.24 -5.48
C ILE A 185 5.41 -21.44 -6.73
N TRP A 186 6.03 -21.78 -7.86
CA TRP A 186 5.62 -21.33 -9.19
C TRP A 186 4.60 -22.29 -9.80
N LEU A 187 3.41 -21.79 -10.11
CA LEU A 187 2.42 -22.50 -10.92
C LEU A 187 2.65 -22.17 -12.39
N GLU A 188 2.49 -23.17 -13.25
CA GLU A 188 2.40 -22.93 -14.69
C GLU A 188 1.10 -22.18 -15.03
N PRO A 189 1.05 -21.40 -16.13
CA PRO A 189 -0.10 -20.56 -16.47
C PRO A 189 -1.45 -21.29 -16.48
N ASP A 190 -1.52 -22.49 -17.07
CA ASP A 190 -2.75 -23.28 -17.10
C ASP A 190 -3.20 -23.76 -15.72
N ALA A 191 -2.24 -24.04 -14.82
CA ALA A 191 -2.53 -24.42 -13.45
C ALA A 191 -3.09 -23.23 -12.65
N ALA A 192 -2.47 -22.05 -12.77
CA ALA A 192 -2.96 -20.83 -12.15
C ALA A 192 -4.35 -20.42 -12.68
N LEU A 193 -4.58 -20.54 -13.99
CA LEU A 193 -5.90 -20.33 -14.58
C LEU A 193 -6.94 -21.32 -14.03
N THR A 194 -6.57 -22.59 -13.88
CA THR A 194 -7.46 -23.61 -13.30
C THR A 194 -7.84 -23.26 -11.87
N VAL A 195 -6.89 -22.76 -11.06
CA VAL A 195 -7.15 -22.28 -9.70
C VAL A 195 -8.06 -21.06 -9.70
N MET A 196 -7.76 -20.04 -10.52
CA MET A 196 -8.59 -18.83 -10.64
C MET A 196 -10.03 -19.17 -11.06
N ARG A 197 -10.22 -20.14 -11.96
CA ARG A 197 -11.53 -20.61 -12.41
C ARG A 197 -12.38 -21.30 -11.34
N GLN A 198 -11.77 -21.76 -10.23
CA GLN A 198 -12.53 -22.24 -9.08
C GLN A 198 -13.32 -21.12 -8.41
N ALA A 199 -12.77 -19.90 -8.41
CA ALA A 199 -13.43 -18.71 -7.90
C ALA A 199 -14.29 -18.04 -8.99
N VAL A 200 -13.74 -17.90 -10.21
CA VAL A 200 -14.40 -17.19 -11.32
C VAL A 200 -14.29 -17.98 -12.63
N PRO A 201 -15.31 -18.77 -13.01
CA PRO A 201 -15.25 -19.68 -14.16
C PRO A 201 -14.94 -19.02 -15.51
N ARG A 202 -15.29 -17.74 -15.68
CA ARG A 202 -15.07 -16.97 -16.93
C ARG A 202 -13.64 -16.44 -17.11
N ALA A 203 -12.73 -16.72 -16.18
CA ALA A 203 -11.33 -16.29 -16.28
C ALA A 203 -10.65 -16.86 -17.54
N TYR A 204 -9.71 -16.10 -18.09
CA TYR A 204 -8.91 -16.50 -19.25
C TYR A 204 -7.44 -16.05 -19.10
N LEU A 205 -6.53 -16.73 -19.78
CA LEU A 205 -5.12 -16.35 -19.81
C LEU A 205 -4.89 -15.23 -20.81
N ASN A 206 -4.14 -14.21 -20.40
CA ASN A 206 -3.68 -13.15 -21.29
C ASN A 206 -2.22 -13.42 -21.68
N LEU A 207 -2.01 -14.49 -22.44
CA LEU A 207 -0.70 -14.84 -22.97
C LEU A 207 -0.63 -14.49 -24.46
N PRO A 208 0.50 -13.97 -24.96
CA PRO A 208 0.68 -13.78 -26.38
C PRO A 208 0.67 -15.14 -27.09
N ASP A 209 -0.10 -15.23 -28.18
CA ASP A 209 -0.27 -16.44 -29.00
C ASP A 209 1.03 -16.93 -29.69
N GLY A 210 2.15 -16.22 -29.47
CA GLY A 210 3.47 -16.52 -30.05
C GLY A 210 3.58 -16.28 -31.56
N ARG A 211 2.54 -15.74 -32.21
CA ARG A 211 2.51 -15.53 -33.66
C ARG A 211 2.83 -14.08 -34.03
N TRP A 212 4.09 -13.83 -34.36
CA TRP A 212 4.47 -12.62 -35.10
C TRP A 212 4.18 -12.82 -36.59
N ASN A 213 3.23 -12.07 -37.13
CA ASN A 213 2.90 -12.10 -38.57
C ASN A 213 3.84 -11.25 -39.43
N GLY A 214 4.93 -10.74 -38.85
CA GLY A 214 5.82 -9.78 -39.49
C GLY A 214 5.21 -8.38 -39.59
N PRO A 215 6.02 -7.38 -39.96
CA PRO A 215 5.49 -6.07 -40.33
C PRO A 215 4.61 -6.17 -41.59
N PRO A 216 3.61 -5.30 -41.76
CA PRO A 216 2.81 -5.24 -42.99
C PRO A 216 3.68 -5.12 -44.24
N GLN A 217 3.24 -5.69 -45.37
CA GLN A 217 3.96 -5.57 -46.64
C GLN A 217 4.17 -4.09 -47.02
N GLY A 218 5.41 -3.76 -47.40
CA GLY A 218 5.80 -2.40 -47.77
C GLY A 218 6.35 -1.56 -46.62
N THR A 219 6.36 -2.09 -45.39
CA THR A 219 7.02 -1.44 -44.24
C THR A 219 8.50 -1.23 -44.55
N GLY A 220 9.00 0.00 -44.32
CA GLY A 220 10.40 0.34 -44.56
C GLY A 220 10.77 0.73 -45.99
N LEU A 221 9.85 0.65 -46.95
CA LEU A 221 10.13 1.04 -48.34
C LEU A 221 10.11 2.55 -48.56
N GLN A 222 9.31 3.29 -47.78
CA GLN A 222 9.19 4.76 -47.89
C GLN A 222 9.61 5.45 -46.59
N ALA A 223 10.08 6.69 -46.73
CA ALA A 223 10.48 7.49 -45.59
C ALA A 223 9.22 8.04 -44.93
N VAL A 224 9.13 7.93 -43.61
CA VAL A 224 8.13 8.69 -42.86
C VAL A 224 8.59 10.16 -42.83
N PRO A 225 7.68 11.14 -42.96
CA PRO A 225 8.04 12.56 -42.83
C PRO A 225 8.84 12.84 -41.55
N GLY A 226 10.00 13.48 -41.68
CA GLY A 226 10.93 13.75 -40.59
C GLY A 226 12.03 12.69 -40.37
N ALA A 227 11.98 11.56 -41.11
CA ALA A 227 13.01 10.51 -41.07
C ALA A 227 13.84 10.42 -42.38
N GLU A 228 13.81 11.46 -43.23
CA GLU A 228 14.49 11.49 -44.54
C GLU A 228 16.01 11.47 -44.42
N VAL A 229 16.55 11.81 -43.24
CA VAL A 229 17.98 11.71 -42.92
C VAL A 229 18.49 10.27 -43.01
N ILE A 230 17.61 9.27 -42.84
CA ILE A 230 17.92 7.85 -42.99
C ILE A 230 17.66 7.45 -44.43
N ASN A 231 18.73 7.11 -45.16
CA ASN A 231 18.62 6.70 -46.56
C ASN A 231 17.94 5.32 -46.69
N ALA A 232 17.57 4.95 -47.93
CA ALA A 232 16.82 3.71 -48.17
C ALA A 232 17.57 2.43 -47.74
N GLU A 233 18.90 2.40 -47.92
CA GLU A 233 19.74 1.27 -47.55
C GLU A 233 19.82 1.12 -46.02
N GLN A 234 20.07 2.21 -45.30
CA GLN A 234 20.09 2.24 -43.84
C GLN A 234 18.73 1.85 -43.27
N ARG A 235 17.64 2.31 -43.88
CA ARG A 235 16.28 1.95 -43.44
C ARG A 235 16.01 0.47 -43.65
N HIS A 236 16.37 -0.08 -44.81
CA HIS A 236 16.26 -1.50 -45.08
C HIS A 236 17.09 -2.32 -44.07
N ALA A 237 18.34 -1.91 -43.82
CA ALA A 237 19.20 -2.57 -42.83
C ALA A 237 18.61 -2.53 -41.41
N LEU A 238 18.00 -1.42 -40.99
CA LEU A 238 17.30 -1.31 -39.70
C LEU A 238 16.10 -2.27 -39.62
N HIS A 239 15.31 -2.38 -40.69
CA HIS A 239 14.19 -3.33 -40.72
C HIS A 239 14.67 -4.77 -40.70
N VAL A 240 15.72 -5.11 -41.46
CA VAL A 240 16.32 -6.45 -41.41
C VAL A 240 16.87 -6.76 -40.01
N ALA A 241 17.51 -5.79 -39.35
CA ALA A 241 18.01 -5.97 -37.99
C ALA A 241 16.87 -6.14 -36.96
N ALA A 242 15.77 -5.41 -37.13
CA ALA A 242 14.57 -5.57 -36.30
C ALA A 242 13.95 -6.96 -36.53
N ASP A 243 13.76 -7.38 -37.78
CA ASP A 243 13.23 -8.71 -38.13
C ASP A 243 14.11 -9.82 -37.55
N GLN A 244 15.45 -9.69 -37.66
CA GLN A 244 16.39 -10.64 -37.06
C GLN A 244 16.25 -10.71 -35.53
N ARG A 245 16.04 -9.57 -34.88
CA ARG A 245 15.86 -9.50 -33.43
C ARG A 245 14.53 -10.14 -32.99
N ASP A 246 13.45 -9.89 -33.72
CA ASP A 246 12.14 -10.51 -33.48
C ASP A 246 12.20 -12.03 -33.70
N ILE A 247 12.83 -12.48 -34.79
CA ILE A 247 13.06 -13.91 -35.07
C ILE A 247 13.88 -14.56 -33.95
N ALA A 248 14.97 -13.91 -33.51
CA ALA A 248 15.78 -14.42 -32.42
C ALA A 248 14.98 -14.56 -31.11
N ALA A 249 14.20 -13.53 -30.75
CA ALA A 249 13.35 -13.54 -29.57
C ALA A 249 12.26 -14.64 -29.62
N LEU A 250 11.75 -14.99 -30.81
CA LEU A 250 10.78 -16.07 -30.96
C LEU A 250 11.41 -17.47 -31.01
N THR A 251 12.67 -17.56 -31.48
CA THR A 251 13.38 -18.84 -31.62
C THR A 251 13.98 -19.30 -30.29
N ASP A 252 14.50 -18.36 -29.50
CA ASP A 252 15.08 -18.61 -28.17
C ASP A 252 14.50 -17.57 -27.20
N PRO A 253 13.22 -17.72 -26.80
CA PRO A 253 12.58 -16.76 -25.92
C PRO A 253 13.27 -16.74 -24.56
N GLU A 254 13.43 -15.53 -24.00
CA GLU A 254 13.86 -15.39 -22.61
C GLU A 254 12.91 -16.15 -21.68
N PRO A 255 13.41 -16.72 -20.58
CA PRO A 255 12.56 -17.38 -19.59
C PRO A 255 11.42 -16.45 -19.14
N MET A 256 10.21 -16.99 -19.10
CA MET A 256 9.03 -16.26 -18.66
C MET A 256 9.23 -15.76 -17.22
N GLN A 257 9.27 -14.43 -17.05
CA GLN A 257 9.46 -13.79 -15.74
C GLN A 257 8.13 -13.53 -15.02
N GLY A 258 7.02 -13.63 -15.76
CA GLY A 258 5.67 -13.46 -15.25
C GLY A 258 4.60 -13.74 -16.30
N TYR A 259 3.37 -13.92 -15.84
CA TYR A 259 2.19 -14.07 -16.68
C TYR A 259 0.95 -13.55 -15.95
N GLY A 260 -0.17 -13.44 -16.66
CA GLY A 260 -1.43 -12.98 -16.07
C GLY A 260 -2.65 -13.76 -16.53
N ALA A 261 -3.62 -13.87 -15.64
CA ALA A 261 -4.98 -14.32 -15.95
C ALA A 261 -5.98 -13.19 -15.63
N LEU A 262 -6.97 -13.01 -16.49
CA LEU A 262 -7.89 -11.88 -16.45
C LEU A 262 -9.33 -12.35 -16.29
N VAL A 263 -10.14 -11.50 -15.67
CA VAL A 263 -11.60 -11.58 -15.62
C VAL A 263 -12.15 -10.21 -15.97
N ASP A 264 -12.90 -10.14 -17.05
CA ASP A 264 -13.73 -8.98 -17.38
C ASP A 264 -14.98 -8.97 -16.48
N LEU A 265 -15.21 -7.86 -15.77
CA LEU A 265 -16.37 -7.62 -14.94
C LEU A 265 -17.40 -6.68 -15.60
N ASP A 266 -17.29 -6.48 -16.91
CA ASP A 266 -18.10 -5.54 -17.68
C ASP A 266 -17.97 -4.13 -17.05
N LEU A 267 -19.08 -3.53 -16.63
CA LEU A 267 -19.14 -2.18 -16.04
C LEU A 267 -18.36 -2.01 -14.73
N ASP A 268 -17.96 -3.11 -14.08
CA ASP A 268 -17.20 -3.07 -12.83
C ASP A 268 -15.68 -3.07 -13.07
N GLY A 269 -15.23 -3.09 -14.33
CA GLY A 269 -13.83 -3.10 -14.71
C GLY A 269 -13.26 -4.52 -14.83
N MET A 270 -12.01 -4.73 -14.42
CA MET A 270 -11.29 -5.97 -14.63
C MET A 270 -10.60 -6.45 -13.34
N ILE A 271 -10.50 -7.77 -13.18
CA ILE A 271 -9.60 -8.38 -12.18
C ILE A 271 -8.45 -9.05 -12.92
N ALA A 272 -7.23 -8.74 -12.52
CA ALA A 272 -6.02 -9.38 -12.98
C ALA A 272 -5.38 -10.19 -11.86
N LEU A 273 -5.09 -11.47 -12.12
CA LEU A 273 -4.15 -12.26 -11.35
C LEU A 273 -2.80 -12.16 -12.06
N GLU A 274 -1.90 -11.33 -11.53
CA GLU A 274 -0.52 -11.15 -12.00
C GLU A 274 0.40 -12.10 -11.22
N VAL A 275 1.15 -12.94 -11.92
CA VAL A 275 2.11 -13.89 -11.33
C VAL A 275 3.50 -13.50 -11.77
N THR A 276 4.38 -13.16 -10.83
CA THR A 276 5.74 -12.68 -11.11
C THR A 276 6.74 -13.26 -10.12
N GLY A 277 7.98 -13.48 -10.57
CA GLY A 277 9.10 -13.78 -9.68
C GLY A 277 9.70 -12.48 -9.15
N GLU A 278 9.67 -12.28 -7.84
CA GLU A 278 10.14 -11.05 -7.19
C GLU A 278 11.34 -11.29 -6.27
N THR A 279 12.30 -10.36 -6.35
CA THR A 279 13.46 -10.32 -5.45
C THR A 279 13.40 -9.12 -4.49
N ALA A 280 12.61 -8.10 -4.82
CA ALA A 280 12.41 -6.90 -4.00
C ALA A 280 11.15 -7.05 -3.13
N LEU A 281 11.24 -7.90 -2.11
CA LEU A 281 10.08 -8.29 -1.31
C LEU A 281 9.68 -7.24 -0.26
N PRO A 282 8.40 -7.18 0.14
CA PRO A 282 7.98 -6.43 1.32
C PRO A 282 8.80 -6.86 2.55
N PRO A 283 9.15 -5.93 3.47
CA PRO A 283 9.97 -6.25 4.64
C PRO A 283 9.50 -7.44 5.46
N VAL A 284 8.18 -7.59 5.62
CA VAL A 284 7.57 -8.69 6.36
C VAL A 284 7.78 -10.05 5.70
N ILE A 285 7.82 -10.10 4.37
CA ILE A 285 8.08 -11.31 3.60
C ILE A 285 9.59 -11.59 3.52
N ALA A 286 10.40 -10.55 3.32
CA ALA A 286 11.85 -10.65 3.26
C ALA A 286 12.47 -11.21 4.55
N GLY A 287 11.78 -11.08 5.69
CA GLY A 287 12.19 -11.63 6.99
C GLY A 287 11.96 -13.14 7.15
N ILE A 288 11.31 -13.80 6.19
CA ILE A 288 10.92 -15.22 6.30
C ILE A 288 11.97 -16.12 5.64
N PRO A 289 12.40 -17.23 6.28
CA PRO A 289 13.51 -18.05 5.77
C PRO A 289 13.32 -18.61 4.34
N TRP A 290 12.09 -18.97 3.95
CA TRP A 290 11.86 -19.51 2.61
C TRP A 290 11.99 -18.45 1.51
N ALA A 291 11.82 -17.17 1.85
CA ALA A 291 11.82 -16.05 0.91
C ALA A 291 13.22 -15.41 0.71
N GLU A 292 14.27 -15.95 1.35
CA GLU A 292 15.64 -15.41 1.31
C GLU A 292 16.21 -15.21 -0.11
N ARG A 293 15.75 -16.03 -1.07
CA ARG A 293 16.20 -16.00 -2.47
C ARG A 293 15.22 -15.33 -3.42
N GLY A 294 14.18 -14.67 -2.89
CA GLY A 294 13.04 -14.19 -3.63
C GLY A 294 11.79 -15.04 -3.41
N ALA A 295 10.67 -14.56 -3.92
CA ALA A 295 9.37 -15.22 -3.82
C ALA A 295 8.60 -15.04 -5.12
N VAL A 296 7.61 -15.90 -5.34
CA VAL A 296 6.59 -15.70 -6.37
C VAL A 296 5.46 -14.88 -5.77
N GLY A 297 5.13 -13.75 -6.40
CA GLY A 297 4.00 -12.91 -6.06
C GLY A 297 2.81 -13.22 -6.95
N TYR A 298 1.70 -13.66 -6.35
CA TYR A 298 0.41 -13.79 -7.00
C TYR A 298 -0.45 -12.59 -6.58
N THR A 299 -0.37 -11.51 -7.35
CA THR A 299 -1.08 -10.26 -7.07
C THR A 299 -2.44 -10.28 -7.76
N VAL A 300 -3.51 -10.26 -6.96
CA VAL A 300 -4.89 -10.13 -7.44
C VAL A 300 -5.26 -8.66 -7.36
N ARG A 301 -5.28 -7.99 -8.52
CA ARG A 301 -5.60 -6.57 -8.67
C ARG A 301 -6.99 -6.38 -9.25
N TRP A 302 -7.73 -5.41 -8.70
CA TRP A 302 -8.93 -4.90 -9.34
C TRP A 302 -8.65 -3.53 -9.96
N GLU A 303 -9.02 -3.37 -11.23
CA GLU A 303 -8.90 -2.13 -11.97
C GLU A 303 -10.30 -1.70 -12.47
N PRO A 304 -10.84 -0.55 -12.03
CA PRO A 304 -12.10 -0.02 -12.53
C PRO A 304 -11.92 0.60 -13.93
N GLU A 305 -13.03 0.82 -14.65
CA GLU A 305 -13.01 1.49 -15.96
C GLU A 305 -12.49 2.94 -15.90
N ASP A 306 -12.76 3.66 -14.82
CA ASP A 306 -12.35 5.05 -14.62
C ASP A 306 -11.25 5.16 -13.56
N LEU A 307 -9.99 5.20 -14.04
CA LEU A 307 -8.81 5.36 -13.19
C LEU A 307 -8.71 6.75 -12.54
N ALA A 308 -9.32 7.78 -13.14
CA ALA A 308 -9.31 9.12 -12.55
C ALA A 308 -10.25 9.18 -11.33
N ASP A 309 -11.41 8.51 -11.42
CA ASP A 309 -12.32 8.38 -10.27
C ASP A 309 -11.74 7.47 -9.18
N LEU A 310 -10.94 6.45 -9.54
CA LEU A 310 -10.20 5.61 -8.59
C LEU A 310 -9.23 6.44 -7.74
N GLU A 311 -8.56 7.39 -8.39
CA GLU A 311 -7.57 8.26 -7.76
C GLU A 311 -8.17 9.55 -7.18
N SER A 312 -9.49 9.66 -7.11
CA SER A 312 -10.20 10.75 -6.45
C SER A 312 -10.24 10.55 -4.92
N GLU A 313 -10.01 11.61 -4.14
CA GLU A 313 -10.22 11.59 -2.67
C GLU A 313 -11.68 11.22 -2.32
N ARG A 314 -12.62 11.55 -3.21
CA ARG A 314 -14.05 11.29 -3.06
C ARG A 314 -14.55 10.55 -4.28
N PRO A 315 -14.41 9.21 -4.31
CA PRO A 315 -14.84 8.42 -5.45
C PRO A 315 -16.35 8.49 -5.64
N SER A 316 -16.79 8.35 -6.88
CA SER A 316 -18.22 8.33 -7.21
C SER A 316 -18.95 7.15 -6.56
N LEU A 317 -20.28 7.26 -6.47
CA LEU A 317 -21.11 6.15 -6.01
C LEU A 317 -20.95 4.90 -6.90
N ASN A 318 -20.78 5.10 -8.21
CA ASN A 318 -20.63 4.01 -9.16
C ASN A 318 -19.35 3.22 -8.86
N LEU A 319 -18.21 3.90 -8.68
CA LEU A 319 -16.95 3.25 -8.35
C LEU A 319 -17.02 2.54 -6.99
N ARG A 320 -17.63 3.15 -5.99
CA ARG A 320 -17.82 2.50 -4.68
C ARG A 320 -18.65 1.22 -4.76
N VAL A 321 -19.67 1.22 -5.63
CA VAL A 321 -20.54 0.05 -5.88
C VAL A 321 -19.80 -1.04 -6.67
N ALA A 322 -19.07 -0.67 -7.73
CA ALA A 322 -18.24 -1.58 -8.50
C ALA A 322 -17.19 -2.26 -7.61
N ARG A 323 -16.50 -1.45 -6.79
CA ARG A 323 -15.55 -1.92 -5.78
C ARG A 323 -16.17 -2.93 -4.83
N GLY A 324 -17.34 -2.61 -4.27
CA GLY A 324 -18.05 -3.50 -3.36
C GLY A 324 -18.43 -4.86 -3.98
N ARG A 325 -18.62 -4.91 -5.31
CA ARG A 325 -18.86 -6.17 -6.04
C ARG A 325 -17.57 -6.90 -6.43
N ALA A 326 -16.49 -6.17 -6.68
CA ALA A 326 -15.19 -6.74 -7.03
C ALA A 326 -14.45 -7.33 -5.82
N THR A 327 -14.52 -6.70 -4.64
CA THR A 327 -13.79 -7.13 -3.44
C THR A 327 -14.03 -8.61 -3.07
N PRO A 328 -15.28 -9.13 -3.03
CA PRO A 328 -15.49 -10.56 -2.73
C PRO A 328 -14.87 -11.50 -3.78
N LEU A 329 -14.79 -11.08 -5.04
CA LEU A 329 -14.15 -11.87 -6.10
C LEU A 329 -12.63 -11.89 -5.94
N VAL A 330 -12.03 -10.75 -5.61
CA VAL A 330 -10.59 -10.65 -5.29
C VAL A 330 -10.25 -11.58 -4.12
N ILE A 331 -11.00 -11.49 -3.02
CA ILE A 331 -10.87 -12.37 -1.85
C ILE A 331 -10.99 -13.85 -2.24
N ALA A 332 -12.00 -14.21 -3.05
CA ALA A 332 -12.22 -15.59 -3.47
C ALA A 332 -11.06 -16.15 -4.32
N ILE A 333 -10.51 -15.33 -5.23
CA ILE A 333 -9.34 -15.70 -6.04
C ILE A 333 -8.12 -15.86 -5.13
N THR A 334 -7.85 -14.89 -4.25
CA THR A 334 -6.72 -14.94 -3.30
C THR A 334 -6.78 -16.19 -2.42
N ARG A 335 -7.96 -16.51 -1.85
CA ARG A 335 -8.15 -17.75 -1.07
C ARG A 335 -7.91 -19.02 -1.90
N ALA A 336 -8.38 -19.05 -3.15
CA ALA A 336 -8.17 -20.20 -4.04
C ALA A 336 -6.67 -20.39 -4.35
N VAL A 337 -5.95 -19.30 -4.64
CA VAL A 337 -4.51 -19.29 -4.86
C VAL A 337 -3.77 -19.74 -3.60
N HIS A 338 -4.02 -19.12 -2.45
CA HIS A 338 -3.39 -19.48 -1.18
C HIS A 338 -3.62 -20.95 -0.82
N LYS A 339 -4.83 -21.48 -1.03
CA LYS A 339 -5.11 -22.91 -0.83
C LYS A 339 -4.26 -23.82 -1.73
N ALA A 340 -3.93 -23.38 -2.94
CA ALA A 340 -3.15 -24.15 -3.90
C ALA A 340 -1.64 -24.08 -3.64
N VAL A 341 -1.11 -22.93 -3.20
CA VAL A 341 0.34 -22.67 -3.11
C VAL A 341 0.86 -22.41 -1.70
N GLY A 342 -0.03 -22.29 -0.71
CA GLY A 342 0.32 -21.88 0.65
C GLY A 342 0.93 -20.48 0.72
N GLY A 343 1.85 -20.27 1.67
CA GLY A 343 2.57 -19.03 1.84
C GLY A 343 1.84 -17.98 2.68
N GLU A 344 2.25 -16.72 2.51
CA GLU A 344 1.76 -15.57 3.28
C GLU A 344 0.98 -14.61 2.39
N ILE A 345 0.03 -13.87 2.97
CA ILE A 345 -0.81 -12.91 2.24
C ILE A 345 -0.53 -11.50 2.73
N THR A 346 -0.39 -10.56 1.80
CA THR A 346 -0.34 -9.13 2.12
C THR A 346 -1.44 -8.36 1.40
N ASP A 347 -1.96 -7.30 2.02
CA ASP A 347 -2.79 -6.31 1.34
C ASP A 347 -1.95 -5.30 0.53
N MET A 348 -2.63 -4.42 -0.23
CA MET A 348 -1.94 -3.41 -1.04
C MET A 348 -1.09 -2.41 -0.25
N MET A 349 -1.30 -2.29 1.07
CA MET A 349 -0.48 -1.47 1.95
C MET A 349 0.78 -2.21 2.43
N GLY A 350 0.88 -3.51 2.12
CA GLY A 350 1.97 -4.38 2.53
C GLY A 350 1.83 -4.91 3.95
N PHE A 351 0.61 -4.92 4.51
CA PHE A 351 0.34 -5.53 5.81
C PHE A 351 -0.07 -6.99 5.64
N VAL A 352 0.40 -7.84 6.56
CA VAL A 352 0.04 -9.26 6.56
C VAL A 352 -1.45 -9.42 6.88
N VAL A 353 -2.10 -10.32 6.15
CA VAL A 353 -3.50 -10.69 6.34
C VAL A 353 -3.57 -12.17 6.69
N ASP A 354 -4.24 -12.50 7.79
CA ASP A 354 -4.49 -13.91 8.12
C ASP A 354 -5.45 -14.49 7.07
N PRO A 355 -5.13 -15.63 6.44
CA PRO A 355 -6.04 -16.31 5.52
C PRO A 355 -7.41 -16.65 6.11
N ALA A 356 -7.55 -16.74 7.44
CA ALA A 356 -8.82 -16.93 8.14
C ALA A 356 -9.70 -15.68 8.22
N ASP A 357 -9.09 -14.49 8.06
CA ASP A 357 -9.78 -13.19 8.08
C ASP A 357 -10.23 -12.74 6.68
N LEU A 358 -9.64 -13.31 5.63
CA LEU A 358 -10.17 -13.22 4.27
C LEU A 358 -11.51 -13.89 4.20
#